data_AF-A0A936LAI7-F1
#
_entry.id   AF-A0A936LAI7-F1
#
_cell.length_a   1.000
_cell.length_b   1.000
_cell.length_c   1.000
_cell.angle_alpha   90.00
_cell.angle_beta   90.00
_cell.angle_gamma   90.00
#
_symmetry.space_group_name_H-M   'P 1'
#
loop_
_entity.id
_entity.type
_entity.pdbx_description
1 polymer ?
#
loop_
_entity_poly.entity_id
_entity_poly.type
_entity_poly.pdbx_seq_one_letter_code
_entity_poly.pdbx_strand_id
1 'polypeptide(L)'
;MKTDGAKRIQRAEKRRHDGALLENTLGELEITGAWREAPDLSRFGDTPDEQRFSIALELCITWLNRILFLKLLEGQLQRWSDNGAGNARFLTPDKVRDFDELNELFFHVLAVPEDQRRESVRQKFGDIPYLNSSLFEQTELERRTLRISALKDRLEMPLAPHTVLRDAVNQRHSGALPTLHYLYAFLDAYDFSSDARARIQADQRDVINASVLGLILKDQRLPRRLVFYTRLHHDVHVPRNAAPLRTAKI
;
A
#
# COMPACT_ATOMS: atom_id res chain seq x y z
N MET A 1 35.98 -11.31 -16.52
CA MET A 1 34.73 -11.75 -15.87
C MET A 1 34.02 -10.51 -15.33
N LYS A 2 32.85 -10.16 -15.88
CA LYS A 2 32.00 -9.10 -15.33
C LYS A 2 31.08 -9.76 -14.30
N THR A 3 31.29 -9.48 -13.02
CA THR A 3 30.37 -9.84 -11.94
C THR A 3 29.09 -9.03 -12.08
N ASP A 4 27.98 -9.74 -12.26
CA ASP A 4 26.63 -9.19 -12.35
C ASP A 4 26.24 -8.66 -10.96
N GLY A 5 26.42 -7.35 -10.75
CA GLY A 5 26.17 -6.70 -9.47
C GLY A 5 24.68 -6.60 -9.17
N ALA A 6 24.18 -7.43 -8.26
CA ALA A 6 22.83 -7.34 -7.73
C ALA A 6 22.57 -5.92 -7.19
N LYS A 7 21.62 -5.20 -7.80
CA LYS A 7 21.26 -3.83 -7.38
C LYS A 7 20.42 -3.89 -6.11
N ARG A 8 21.03 -3.53 -4.97
CA ARG A 8 20.33 -3.35 -3.69
C ARG A 8 19.36 -2.15 -3.78
N ILE A 9 18.16 -2.27 -3.21
CA ILE A 9 17.21 -1.16 -3.05
C ILE A 9 17.84 -0.15 -2.07
N GLN A 10 17.94 1.12 -2.46
CA GLN A 10 18.56 2.17 -1.65
C GLN A 10 17.55 3.26 -1.31
N ARG A 11 17.67 3.81 -0.09
CA ARG A 11 16.85 4.93 0.39
C ARG A 11 17.16 6.21 -0.40
N ALA A 12 16.13 6.98 -0.75
CA ALA A 12 16.33 8.28 -1.38
C ALA A 12 16.90 9.30 -0.38
N GLU A 13 18.03 9.93 -0.72
CA GLU A 13 18.70 10.89 0.18
C GLU A 13 18.07 12.29 0.17
N LYS A 14 17.55 12.75 -0.98
CA LYS A 14 17.23 14.17 -1.18
C LYS A 14 15.76 14.57 -0.98
N ARG A 15 14.85 13.64 -0.64
CA ARG A 15 13.39 13.89 -0.61
C ARG A 15 12.67 13.01 0.42
N ARG A 16 13.15 13.03 1.67
CA ARG A 16 12.50 12.32 2.77
C ARG A 16 11.36 13.18 3.31
N HIS A 17 10.23 12.55 3.60
CA HIS A 17 9.06 13.20 4.17
C HIS A 17 8.56 12.34 5.31
N ASP A 18 8.39 12.90 6.50
CA ASP A 18 8.06 12.13 7.71
C ASP A 18 6.71 11.41 7.58
N GLY A 19 5.76 12.01 6.85
CA GLY A 19 4.49 11.36 6.51
C GLY A 19 4.59 10.19 5.52
N ALA A 20 5.75 9.92 4.91
CA ALA A 20 5.85 8.73 4.07
C ALA A 20 5.75 7.49 4.97
N LEU A 21 4.94 6.51 4.58
CA LEU A 21 4.72 5.29 5.38
C LEU A 21 6.03 4.66 5.87
N LEU A 22 7.03 4.58 4.99
CA LEU A 22 8.36 4.05 5.32
C LEU A 22 9.12 4.92 6.32
N GLU A 23 9.02 6.25 6.22
CA GLU A 23 9.70 7.18 7.12
C GLU A 23 9.05 7.19 8.51
N ASN A 24 7.70 7.15 8.57
CA ASN A 24 6.94 6.93 9.80
C ASN A 24 7.35 5.62 10.48
N THR A 25 7.41 4.52 9.71
CA THR A 25 7.84 3.20 10.20
C THR A 25 9.28 3.23 10.72
N LEU A 26 10.20 3.84 9.98
CA LEU A 26 11.60 3.99 10.37
C LEU A 26 11.76 4.79 11.66
N GLY A 27 11.01 5.89 11.81
CA GLY A 27 11.02 6.72 13.01
C GLY A 27 10.56 5.95 14.24
N GLU A 28 9.45 5.20 14.14
CA GLU A 28 8.96 4.40 15.26
C GLU A 28 9.90 3.25 15.63
N LEU A 29 10.47 2.55 14.64
CA LEU A 29 11.49 1.53 14.89
C LEU A 29 12.74 2.12 15.56
N GLU A 30 13.17 3.31 15.15
CA GLU A 30 14.32 3.99 15.75
C GLU A 30 14.07 4.36 17.21
N ILE A 31 12.93 4.97 17.50
CA ILE A 31 12.56 5.43 18.85
C ILE A 31 12.42 4.25 19.81
N THR A 32 11.72 3.20 19.38
CA THR A 32 11.48 2.01 20.22
C THR A 32 12.70 1.10 20.33
N GLY A 33 13.59 1.12 19.34
CA GLY A 33 14.69 0.17 19.23
C GLY A 33 14.25 -1.27 18.92
N ALA A 34 12.95 -1.51 18.71
CA ALA A 34 12.34 -2.82 18.58
C ALA A 34 12.78 -3.58 17.31
N TRP A 35 13.38 -2.89 16.33
CA TRP A 35 13.99 -3.56 15.16
C TRP A 35 15.04 -4.60 15.56
N ARG A 36 15.70 -4.46 16.73
CA ARG A 36 16.66 -5.44 17.26
C ARG A 36 16.03 -6.76 17.70
N GLU A 37 14.71 -6.79 17.86
CA GLU A 37 13.98 -8.00 18.25
C GLU A 37 13.56 -8.84 17.03
N ALA A 38 13.80 -8.34 15.82
CA ALA A 38 13.44 -9.02 14.59
C ALA A 38 14.07 -10.43 14.52
N PRO A 39 13.31 -11.44 14.04
CA PRO A 39 13.85 -12.77 13.84
C PRO A 39 14.91 -12.75 12.73
N ASP A 40 16.07 -13.37 13.01
CA ASP A 40 17.20 -13.50 12.08
C ASP A 40 17.66 -12.14 11.50
N LEU A 41 18.16 -11.26 12.38
CA LEU A 41 18.66 -9.92 12.01
C LEU A 41 19.65 -9.92 10.85
N SER A 42 20.48 -10.96 10.75
CA SER A 42 21.47 -11.12 9.67
C SER A 42 20.85 -11.09 8.27
N ARG A 43 19.60 -11.54 8.10
CA ARG A 43 18.94 -11.52 6.79
C ARG A 43 18.60 -10.12 6.29
N PHE A 44 18.55 -9.15 7.20
CA PHE A 44 18.11 -7.78 6.91
C PHE A 44 19.24 -6.82 6.54
N GLY A 45 20.49 -7.24 6.65
CA GLY A 45 21.64 -6.44 6.26
C GLY A 45 22.84 -6.63 7.18
N ASP A 46 23.95 -6.06 6.75
CA ASP A 46 25.24 -6.21 7.40
C ASP A 46 25.46 -5.14 8.48
N THR A 47 24.70 -4.03 8.41
CA THR A 47 24.79 -2.90 9.34
C THR A 47 23.45 -2.61 10.02
N PRO A 48 23.45 -1.99 11.22
CA PRO A 48 22.21 -1.57 11.90
C PRO A 48 21.27 -0.73 11.04
N ASP A 49 21.82 0.15 10.20
CA ASP A 49 21.03 1.00 9.32
C ASP A 49 20.38 0.21 8.18
N GLU A 50 21.12 -0.71 7.56
CA GLU A 50 20.55 -1.62 6.55
C GLU A 50 19.47 -2.52 7.17
N GLN A 51 19.73 -3.08 8.35
CA GLN A 51 18.78 -3.95 9.06
C GLN A 51 17.47 -3.22 9.36
N ARG A 52 17.56 -2.05 10.01
CA ARG A 52 16.39 -1.22 10.32
C ARG A 52 15.61 -0.83 9.07
N PHE A 53 16.30 -0.44 8.00
CA PHE A 53 15.67 -0.10 6.72
C PHE A 53 14.94 -1.29 6.08
N SER A 54 15.59 -2.45 6.02
CA SER A 54 15.01 -3.66 5.43
C SER A 54 13.82 -4.16 6.24
N ILE A 55 13.88 -4.11 7.57
CA ILE A 55 12.75 -4.44 8.45
C ILE A 55 11.58 -3.48 8.21
N ALA A 56 11.82 -2.18 8.19
CA ALA A 56 10.79 -1.18 7.93
C ALA A 56 10.12 -1.40 6.56
N LEU A 57 10.93 -1.73 5.54
CA LEU A 57 10.45 -2.02 4.20
C LEU A 57 9.60 -3.30 4.15
N GLU A 58 10.02 -4.39 4.81
CA GLU A 58 9.27 -5.65 4.87
C GLU A 58 7.91 -5.49 5.58
N LEU A 59 7.88 -4.71 6.67
CA LEU A 59 6.64 -4.33 7.35
C LEU A 59 5.72 -3.52 6.43
N CYS A 60 6.25 -2.47 5.78
CA CYS A 60 5.48 -1.66 4.83
C CYS A 60 4.89 -2.50 3.70
N ILE A 61 5.68 -3.42 3.11
CA ILE A 61 5.20 -4.31 2.04
C ILE A 61 4.05 -5.19 2.55
N THR A 62 4.21 -5.79 3.74
CA THR A 62 3.18 -6.62 4.38
C THR A 62 1.87 -5.84 4.56
N TRP A 63 1.95 -4.64 5.13
CA TRP A 63 0.78 -3.79 5.37
C TRP A 63 0.14 -3.31 4.08
N LEU A 64 0.92 -2.87 3.11
CA LEU A 64 0.41 -2.44 1.81
C LEU A 64 -0.28 -3.57 1.06
N ASN A 65 0.25 -4.80 1.15
CA ASN A 65 -0.40 -5.96 0.54
C ASN A 65 -1.79 -6.21 1.16
N ARG A 66 -1.93 -6.07 2.48
CA ARG A 66 -3.24 -6.17 3.16
C ARG A 66 -4.19 -5.04 2.76
N ILE A 67 -3.70 -3.80 2.66
CA ILE A 67 -4.53 -2.65 2.24
C ILE A 67 -4.98 -2.80 0.79
N LEU A 68 -4.12 -3.29 -0.09
CA LEU A 68 -4.47 -3.57 -1.49
C LEU A 68 -5.50 -4.69 -1.58
N PHE A 69 -5.36 -5.72 -0.75
CA PHE A 69 -6.38 -6.77 -0.63
C PHE A 69 -7.72 -6.19 -0.17
N LEU A 70 -7.72 -5.33 0.85
CA LEU A 70 -8.93 -4.65 1.32
C LEU A 70 -9.60 -3.86 0.20
N LYS A 71 -8.82 -3.18 -0.64
CA LYS A 71 -9.35 -2.42 -1.76
C LYS A 71 -10.01 -3.31 -2.82
N LEU A 72 -9.42 -4.47 -3.10
CA LEU A 72 -10.00 -5.49 -3.97
C LEU A 72 -11.30 -6.06 -3.39
N LEU A 73 -11.32 -6.33 -2.08
CA LEU A 73 -12.51 -6.80 -1.36
C LEU A 73 -13.63 -5.77 -1.43
N GLU A 74 -13.33 -4.50 -1.18
CA GLU A 74 -14.28 -3.40 -1.30
C GLU A 74 -14.93 -3.34 -2.70
N GLY A 75 -14.12 -3.45 -3.76
CA GLY A 75 -14.61 -3.49 -5.14
C GLY A 75 -15.50 -4.71 -5.43
N GLN A 76 -15.22 -5.86 -4.79
CA GLN A 76 -16.07 -7.06 -4.90
C GLN A 76 -17.41 -6.89 -4.18
N LEU A 77 -17.38 -6.37 -2.94
CA LEU A 77 -18.59 -6.13 -2.15
C LEU A 77 -19.52 -5.14 -2.83
N GLN A 78 -18.98 -4.09 -3.47
CA GLN A 78 -19.77 -3.14 -4.26
C GLN A 78 -20.52 -3.83 -5.39
N ARG A 79 -19.85 -4.68 -6.17
CA ARG A 79 -20.50 -5.42 -7.27
C ARG A 79 -21.61 -6.35 -6.80
N TRP A 80 -21.47 -6.95 -5.62
CA TRP A 80 -22.51 -7.81 -5.06
C TRP A 80 -23.66 -6.98 -4.45
N SER A 81 -23.38 -5.74 -4.05
CA SER A 81 -24.34 -4.83 -3.42
C SER A 81 -25.18 -4.03 -4.43
N ASP A 82 -24.92 -4.16 -5.74
CA ASP A 82 -25.72 -3.56 -6.83
C ASP A 82 -27.22 -3.97 -6.81
N ASN A 83 -27.61 -4.93 -5.95
CA ASN A 83 -29.00 -5.28 -5.65
C ASN A 83 -29.64 -4.47 -4.50
N GLY A 84 -29.07 -3.33 -4.08
CA GLY A 84 -29.79 -2.28 -3.35
C GLY A 84 -29.63 -2.23 -1.83
N ALA A 85 -28.54 -2.76 -1.27
CA ALA A 85 -28.30 -2.69 0.19
C ALA A 85 -26.92 -2.11 0.53
N GLY A 86 -26.87 -0.81 0.82
CA GLY A 86 -25.80 -0.19 1.60
C GLY A 86 -24.55 0.27 0.83
N ASN A 87 -23.86 1.27 1.41
CA ASN A 87 -22.56 1.72 0.92
C ASN A 87 -21.49 0.68 1.29
N ALA A 88 -21.21 -0.23 0.36
CA ALA A 88 -20.21 -1.29 0.48
C ALA A 88 -18.75 -0.77 0.54
N ARG A 89 -18.55 0.56 0.45
CA ARG A 89 -17.26 1.19 0.78
C ARG A 89 -17.02 1.12 2.27
N PHE A 90 -15.85 0.61 2.64
CA PHE A 90 -15.43 0.52 4.04
C PHE A 90 -14.03 1.07 4.26
N LEU A 91 -13.19 1.15 3.23
CA LEU A 91 -11.85 1.71 3.33
C LEU A 91 -11.91 3.22 3.06
N THR A 92 -12.64 3.94 3.93
CA THR A 92 -12.83 5.39 3.86
C THR A 92 -12.41 6.04 5.17
N PRO A 93 -12.02 7.33 5.15
CA PRO A 93 -11.69 8.08 6.37
C PRO A 93 -12.80 8.09 7.42
N ASP A 94 -14.07 7.89 7.05
CA ASP A 94 -15.20 7.87 7.99
C ASP A 94 -15.33 6.53 8.74
N LYS A 95 -15.02 5.41 8.06
CA LYS A 95 -15.17 4.05 8.62
C LYS A 95 -13.87 3.52 9.25
N VAL A 96 -12.73 3.82 8.64
CA VAL A 96 -11.39 3.48 9.11
C VAL A 96 -10.57 4.77 9.17
N ARG A 97 -10.55 5.38 10.35
CA ARG A 97 -10.07 6.76 10.56
C ARG A 97 -8.55 6.86 10.65
N ASP A 98 -7.95 5.86 11.28
CA ASP A 98 -6.56 5.87 11.75
C ASP A 98 -5.91 4.47 11.62
N PHE A 99 -4.62 4.39 11.96
CA PHE A 99 -3.88 3.13 11.89
C PHE A 99 -4.32 2.10 12.94
N ASP A 100 -4.93 2.52 14.05
CA ASP A 100 -5.50 1.63 15.07
C ASP A 100 -6.71 0.88 14.53
N GLU A 101 -7.63 1.58 13.86
CA GLU A 101 -8.80 1.00 13.23
C GLU A 101 -8.42 0.13 12.01
N LEU A 102 -7.38 0.51 11.28
CA LEU A 102 -6.83 -0.33 10.21
C LEU A 102 -6.24 -1.63 10.77
N ASN A 103 -5.56 -1.55 11.92
CA ASN A 103 -5.06 -2.73 12.64
C ASN A 103 -6.21 -3.63 13.13
N GLU A 104 -7.29 -3.03 13.67
CA GLU A 104 -8.49 -3.76 14.08
C GLU A 104 -9.13 -4.49 12.89
N LEU A 105 -9.21 -3.82 11.74
CA LEU A 105 -9.71 -4.43 10.52
C LEU A 105 -8.88 -5.65 10.07
N PHE A 106 -7.54 -5.58 10.19
CA PHE A 106 -6.69 -6.72 9.86
C PHE A 106 -6.93 -7.91 10.80
N PHE A 107 -6.85 -7.69 12.10
CA PHE A 107 -6.66 -8.79 13.06
C PHE A 107 -7.90 -9.15 13.87
N HIS A 108 -8.90 -8.28 13.93
CA HIS A 108 -10.14 -8.51 14.68
C HIS A 108 -11.37 -8.68 13.80
N VAL A 109 -11.26 -8.36 12.50
CA VAL A 109 -12.35 -8.53 11.52
C VAL A 109 -12.00 -9.64 10.53
N LEU A 110 -10.94 -9.45 9.74
CA LEU A 110 -10.65 -10.35 8.60
C LEU A 110 -10.04 -11.68 9.04
N ALA A 111 -9.29 -11.67 10.14
CA ALA A 111 -8.67 -12.86 10.71
C ALA A 111 -9.58 -13.62 11.71
N VAL A 112 -10.79 -13.12 12.00
CA VAL A 112 -11.67 -13.68 13.03
C VAL A 112 -13.06 -14.01 12.46
N PRO A 113 -13.56 -15.26 12.63
CA PRO A 113 -14.91 -15.64 12.25
C PRO A 113 -15.98 -14.72 12.86
N GLU A 114 -17.05 -14.43 12.10
CA GLU A 114 -18.07 -13.43 12.46
C GLU A 114 -18.74 -13.67 13.82
N ASP A 115 -18.98 -14.95 14.15
CA ASP A 115 -19.56 -15.40 15.42
C ASP A 115 -18.61 -15.21 16.62
N GLN A 116 -17.29 -15.16 16.37
CA GLN A 116 -16.24 -15.00 17.38
C GLN A 116 -15.80 -13.54 17.58
N ARG A 117 -16.29 -12.61 16.75
CA ARG A 117 -15.97 -11.19 16.86
C ARG A 117 -16.56 -10.59 18.14
N ARG A 118 -15.83 -9.64 18.74
CA ARG A 118 -16.35 -8.85 19.86
C ARG A 118 -17.55 -8.01 19.42
N GLU A 119 -18.44 -7.67 20.35
CA GLU A 119 -19.64 -6.90 20.06
C GLU A 119 -19.35 -5.55 19.40
N SER A 120 -18.36 -4.80 19.91
CA SER A 120 -17.94 -3.53 19.32
C SER A 120 -17.50 -3.65 17.85
N VAL A 121 -16.78 -4.72 17.53
CA VAL A 121 -16.30 -5.02 16.18
C VAL A 121 -17.46 -5.39 15.26
N ARG A 122 -18.42 -6.21 15.74
CA ARG A 122 -19.62 -6.57 14.97
C ARG A 122 -20.49 -5.35 14.66
N GLN A 123 -20.66 -4.45 15.61
CA GLN A 123 -21.45 -3.23 15.41
C GLN A 123 -20.84 -2.31 14.34
N LYS A 124 -19.51 -2.23 14.27
CA LYS A 124 -18.81 -1.33 13.35
C LYS A 124 -18.49 -1.95 11.97
N PHE A 125 -18.09 -3.22 11.96
CA PHE A 125 -17.56 -3.93 10.79
C PHE A 125 -18.32 -5.22 10.46
N GLY A 126 -19.56 -5.35 10.94
CA GLY A 126 -20.38 -6.55 10.76
C GLY A 126 -20.60 -6.96 9.30
N ASP A 127 -20.69 -5.99 8.40
CA ASP A 127 -20.91 -6.22 6.96
C ASP A 127 -19.67 -6.75 6.23
N ILE A 128 -18.50 -6.78 6.89
CA ILE A 128 -17.24 -7.24 6.29
C ILE A 128 -17.07 -8.74 6.57
N PRO A 129 -16.97 -9.59 5.54
CA PRO A 129 -16.90 -11.03 5.73
C PRO A 129 -15.59 -11.46 6.39
N TYR A 130 -15.62 -12.61 7.08
CA TYR A 130 -14.40 -13.30 7.48
C TYR A 130 -13.65 -13.84 6.27
N LEU A 131 -12.31 -13.82 6.31
CA LEU A 131 -11.46 -14.44 5.31
C LEU A 131 -10.54 -15.44 5.97
N ASN A 132 -10.64 -16.70 5.55
CA ASN A 132 -9.68 -17.73 5.93
C ASN A 132 -8.36 -17.55 5.15
N SER A 133 -7.67 -16.44 5.40
CA SER A 133 -6.46 -16.05 4.70
C SER A 133 -5.34 -15.77 5.70
N SER A 134 -4.26 -16.54 5.56
CA SER A 134 -3.01 -16.31 6.30
C SER A 134 -2.42 -14.92 6.06
N LEU A 135 -2.87 -14.20 5.02
CA LEU A 135 -2.51 -12.81 4.80
C LEU A 135 -2.86 -11.91 5.99
N PHE A 136 -3.93 -12.22 6.72
CA PHE A 136 -4.39 -11.44 7.87
C PHE A 136 -3.97 -12.04 9.21
N GLU A 137 -3.19 -13.12 9.20
CA GLU A 137 -2.50 -13.55 10.40
C GLU A 137 -1.34 -12.60 10.70
N GLN A 138 -1.15 -12.32 11.98
CA GLN A 138 -0.04 -11.48 12.40
C GLN A 138 1.28 -12.22 12.14
N THR A 139 2.22 -11.55 11.49
CA THR A 139 3.54 -12.13 11.23
C THR A 139 4.42 -12.06 12.49
N GLU A 140 5.45 -12.90 12.56
CA GLU A 140 6.42 -12.84 13.67
C GLU A 140 7.19 -11.51 13.70
N LEU A 141 7.49 -10.94 12.52
CA LEU A 141 8.14 -9.65 12.42
C LEU A 141 7.27 -8.54 13.04
N GLU A 142 5.97 -8.51 12.74
CA GLU A 142 5.04 -7.54 13.33
C GLU A 142 4.84 -7.73 14.83
N ARG A 143 4.84 -8.99 15.30
CA ARG A 143 4.71 -9.29 16.73
C ARG A 143 5.90 -8.78 17.53
N ARG A 144 7.11 -8.95 16.99
CA ARG A 144 8.37 -8.65 17.69
C ARG A 144 8.86 -7.23 17.51
N THR A 145 8.52 -6.57 16.40
CA THR A 145 9.10 -5.27 16.07
C THR A 145 8.08 -4.14 16.17
N LEU A 146 7.19 -4.04 15.19
CA LEU A 146 6.23 -2.94 15.11
C LEU A 146 4.93 -3.42 14.48
N ARG A 147 3.81 -2.98 15.06
CA ARG A 147 2.47 -3.15 14.51
C ARG A 147 2.06 -1.88 13.78
N ILE A 148 1.18 -2.01 12.78
CA ILE A 148 0.72 -0.84 12.01
C ILE A 148 0.04 0.22 12.90
N SER A 149 -0.65 -0.22 13.96
CA SER A 149 -1.27 0.65 14.98
C SER A 149 -0.30 1.60 15.68
N ALA A 150 1.01 1.32 15.66
CA ALA A 150 2.00 2.19 16.31
C ALA A 150 2.40 3.42 15.46
N LEU A 151 2.02 3.43 14.18
CA LEU A 151 2.33 4.52 13.26
C LEU A 151 1.60 5.80 13.65
N LYS A 152 2.21 6.96 13.38
CA LYS A 152 1.61 8.25 13.75
C LYS A 152 0.57 8.71 12.73
N ASP A 153 -0.66 8.92 13.19
CA ASP A 153 -1.78 9.38 12.33
C ASP A 153 -1.65 10.85 11.91
N ARG A 154 -1.09 11.69 12.78
CA ARG A 154 -0.94 13.14 12.57
C ARG A 154 0.03 13.53 11.44
N LEU A 155 0.80 12.56 10.92
CA LEU A 155 1.79 12.86 9.88
C LEU A 155 1.09 12.97 8.53
N GLU A 156 1.35 14.08 7.85
CA GLU A 156 0.72 14.40 6.58
C GLU A 156 1.68 14.18 5.41
N MET A 157 1.12 13.92 4.23
CA MET A 157 1.82 13.81 2.97
C MET A 157 1.44 14.98 2.06
N PRO A 158 2.41 15.79 1.61
CA PRO A 158 2.15 16.87 0.67
C PRO A 158 1.73 16.27 -0.67
N LEU A 159 0.71 16.88 -1.25
CA LEU A 159 0.19 16.50 -2.55
C LEU A 159 1.09 17.06 -3.65
N ALA A 160 1.47 16.19 -4.59
CA ALA A 160 2.23 16.63 -5.75
C ALA A 160 1.39 17.59 -6.61
N PRO A 161 2.00 18.65 -7.20
CA PRO A 161 1.27 19.61 -8.05
C PRO A 161 0.53 18.99 -9.25
N HIS A 162 0.93 17.80 -9.68
CA HIS A 162 0.30 17.04 -10.77
C HIS A 162 -0.36 15.75 -10.28
N THR A 163 -0.86 15.76 -9.05
CA THR A 163 -1.52 14.59 -8.46
C THR A 163 -2.75 14.16 -9.26
N VAL A 164 -2.96 12.85 -9.33
CA VAL A 164 -4.19 12.23 -9.87
C VAL A 164 -5.38 12.41 -8.93
N LEU A 165 -5.12 12.81 -7.68
CA LEU A 165 -6.15 13.01 -6.67
C LEU A 165 -7.02 14.23 -7.01
N ARG A 166 -8.33 14.05 -6.89
CA ARG A 166 -9.33 15.07 -7.17
C ARG A 166 -10.19 15.31 -5.94
N ASP A 167 -10.57 16.56 -5.71
CA ASP A 167 -11.43 16.95 -4.59
C ASP A 167 -12.91 16.62 -4.85
N ALA A 168 -13.76 16.88 -3.86
CA ALA A 168 -15.20 16.66 -3.95
C ALA A 168 -15.87 17.47 -5.08
N VAL A 169 -15.20 18.51 -5.59
CA VAL A 169 -15.66 19.36 -6.70
C VAL A 169 -14.94 18.99 -8.02
N ASN A 170 -14.28 17.82 -8.04
CA ASN A 170 -13.55 17.25 -9.18
C ASN A 170 -12.34 18.10 -9.66
N GLN A 171 -11.90 19.07 -8.87
CA GLN A 171 -10.68 19.84 -9.11
C GLN A 171 -9.47 19.07 -8.57
N ARG A 172 -8.26 19.41 -9.03
CA ARG A 172 -7.04 18.74 -8.53
C ARG A 172 -6.84 19.07 -7.06
N HIS A 173 -6.72 18.03 -6.23
CA HIS A 173 -6.47 18.19 -4.81
C HIS A 173 -5.12 18.88 -4.61
N SER A 174 -5.07 19.91 -3.76
CA SER A 174 -3.84 20.62 -3.38
C SER A 174 -3.73 20.68 -1.85
N GLY A 175 -2.52 20.87 -1.32
CA GLY A 175 -2.26 20.86 0.13
C GLY A 175 -1.59 19.57 0.60
N ALA A 176 -1.94 19.12 1.80
CA ALA A 176 -1.44 17.89 2.40
C ALA A 176 -2.62 17.05 2.93
N LEU A 177 -2.42 15.74 3.05
CA LEU A 177 -3.40 14.82 3.62
C LEU A 177 -2.74 13.96 4.69
N PRO A 178 -3.44 13.55 5.76
CA PRO A 178 -2.96 12.50 6.64
C PRO A 178 -2.51 11.28 5.85
N THR A 179 -1.41 10.66 6.26
CA THR A 179 -0.73 9.59 5.50
C THR A 179 -1.69 8.49 5.03
N LEU A 180 -2.58 8.05 5.94
CA LEU A 180 -3.55 7.01 5.66
C LEU A 180 -4.63 7.48 4.66
N HIS A 181 -5.11 8.71 4.81
CA HIS A 181 -6.13 9.29 3.92
C HIS A 181 -5.57 9.53 2.52
N TYR A 182 -4.32 9.97 2.43
CA TYR A 182 -3.58 10.03 1.17
C TYR A 182 -3.56 8.67 0.48
N LEU A 183 -3.27 7.59 1.23
CA LEU A 183 -3.24 6.24 0.68
C LEU A 183 -4.61 5.81 0.16
N TYR A 184 -5.69 6.08 0.89
CA TYR A 184 -7.05 5.77 0.44
C TYR A 184 -7.43 6.53 -0.82
N ALA A 185 -7.20 7.84 -0.85
CA ALA A 185 -7.46 8.67 -2.02
C ALA A 185 -6.64 8.20 -3.22
N PHE A 186 -5.38 7.80 -2.99
CA PHE A 186 -4.51 7.25 -4.04
C PHE A 186 -5.06 5.95 -4.60
N LEU A 187 -5.52 5.04 -3.75
CA LEU A 187 -6.14 3.78 -4.18
C LEU A 187 -7.50 4.02 -4.87
N ASP A 188 -8.31 4.96 -4.39
CA ASP A 188 -9.57 5.34 -5.03
C ASP A 188 -9.39 5.86 -6.47
N ALA A 189 -8.22 6.40 -6.81
CA ALA A 189 -7.92 6.88 -8.15
C ALA A 189 -7.75 5.76 -9.19
N TYR A 190 -7.68 4.49 -8.77
CA TYR A 190 -7.51 3.34 -9.65
C TYR A 190 -8.75 2.43 -9.64
N ASP A 191 -9.01 1.80 -10.79
CA ASP A 191 -10.12 0.86 -10.93
C ASP A 191 -9.69 -0.56 -10.52
N PHE A 192 -10.17 -0.99 -9.35
CA PHE A 192 -9.98 -2.34 -8.80
C PHE A 192 -11.14 -3.30 -9.16
N SER A 193 -12.10 -2.84 -9.99
CA SER A 193 -13.34 -3.55 -10.26
C SER A 193 -13.29 -4.53 -11.45
N SER A 194 -12.26 -4.46 -12.29
CA SER A 194 -12.18 -5.24 -13.52
C SER A 194 -11.60 -6.63 -13.28
N ASP A 195 -12.33 -7.61 -13.81
CA ASP A 195 -12.08 -9.04 -13.75
C ASP A 195 -10.63 -9.40 -14.12
N ALA A 196 -9.98 -10.28 -13.35
CA ALA A 196 -8.65 -10.79 -13.70
C ALA A 196 -8.62 -11.55 -15.04
N ARG A 197 -9.80 -11.80 -15.64
CA ARG A 197 -10.03 -12.39 -16.96
C ARG A 197 -10.61 -11.44 -18.02
N ALA A 198 -10.77 -10.15 -17.73
CA ALA A 198 -11.23 -9.19 -18.72
C ALA A 198 -10.12 -8.95 -19.76
N ARG A 199 -10.28 -9.58 -20.94
CA ARG A 199 -9.59 -9.20 -22.17
C ARG A 199 -9.63 -7.68 -22.30
N ILE A 200 -8.44 -7.12 -22.52
CA ILE A 200 -8.17 -5.72 -22.88
C ILE A 200 -9.26 -5.22 -23.82
N GLN A 201 -10.22 -4.45 -23.30
CA GLN A 201 -11.00 -3.55 -24.12
C GLN A 201 -10.27 -2.23 -24.15
N ALA A 202 -9.91 -1.84 -25.37
CA ALA A 202 -9.25 -0.61 -25.68
C ALA A 202 -10.23 0.56 -25.46
N ASP A 203 -10.33 1.04 -24.23
CA ASP A 203 -10.55 2.48 -23.99
C ASP A 203 -10.18 2.91 -22.54
N GLN A 204 -9.07 3.64 -22.46
CA GLN A 204 -8.68 4.66 -21.48
C GLN A 204 -9.16 4.57 -20.01
N ARG A 205 -8.92 3.45 -19.31
CA ARG A 205 -8.66 3.45 -17.86
C ARG A 205 -7.57 2.41 -17.56
N ASP A 206 -6.54 2.79 -16.81
CA ASP A 206 -5.41 1.92 -16.47
C ASP A 206 -5.87 0.84 -15.47
N VAL A 207 -6.43 -0.24 -16.00
CA VAL A 207 -6.87 -1.44 -15.28
C VAL A 207 -5.63 -2.13 -14.68
N ILE A 208 -5.48 -2.05 -13.35
CA ILE A 208 -4.47 -2.82 -12.63
C ILE A 208 -5.12 -4.16 -12.22
N ASN A 209 -4.93 -5.18 -13.06
CA ASN A 209 -5.32 -6.55 -12.76
C ASN A 209 -4.58 -7.05 -11.51
N ALA A 210 -5.26 -7.76 -10.60
CA ALA A 210 -4.67 -8.43 -9.43
C ALA A 210 -3.45 -9.34 -9.77
N SER A 211 -3.35 -9.76 -11.04
CA SER A 211 -2.20 -10.46 -11.62
C SER A 211 -0.92 -9.60 -11.68
N VAL A 212 -1.04 -8.28 -11.82
CA VAL A 212 0.06 -7.31 -11.78
C VAL A 212 0.65 -7.22 -10.36
N LEU A 213 -0.20 -7.34 -9.34
CA LEU A 213 0.21 -7.33 -7.93
C LEU A 213 0.98 -8.60 -7.55
N GLY A 214 0.56 -9.77 -8.06
CA GLY A 214 1.30 -11.02 -7.95
C GLY A 214 2.63 -11.01 -8.72
N LEU A 215 2.71 -10.32 -9.87
CA LEU A 215 3.97 -10.14 -10.62
C LEU A 215 4.91 -9.14 -9.92
N ILE A 216 4.38 -8.09 -9.28
CA ILE A 216 5.15 -7.12 -8.48
C ILE A 216 5.76 -7.78 -7.23
N LEU A 217 5.06 -8.75 -6.63
CA LEU A 217 5.55 -9.44 -5.42
C LEU A 217 6.43 -10.67 -5.70
N LYS A 218 6.33 -11.27 -6.90
CA LYS A 218 6.97 -12.57 -7.21
C LYS A 218 8.13 -12.49 -8.21
N ASP A 219 8.32 -11.35 -8.87
CA ASP A 219 9.44 -11.19 -9.81
C ASP A 219 10.75 -10.89 -9.05
N GLN A 220 11.62 -11.91 -8.95
CA GLN A 220 12.99 -11.79 -8.46
C GLN A 220 13.88 -10.87 -9.33
N ARG A 221 13.33 -10.29 -10.41
CA ARG A 221 13.97 -9.26 -11.25
C ARG A 221 13.51 -7.84 -10.96
N LEU A 222 13.06 -7.56 -9.73
CA LEU A 222 12.79 -6.21 -9.22
C LEU A 222 13.95 -5.50 -8.49
N PRO A 223 15.25 -5.62 -8.83
CA PRO A 223 16.27 -4.79 -8.19
C PRO A 223 16.33 -3.35 -8.77
N ARG A 224 15.21 -2.79 -9.29
CA ARG A 224 15.25 -1.48 -9.99
C ARG A 224 14.04 -0.56 -9.93
N ARG A 225 12.97 -0.86 -9.20
CA ARG A 225 11.89 0.10 -8.97
C ARG A 225 11.00 -0.36 -7.80
N LEU A 226 11.49 -0.29 -6.57
CA LEU A 226 10.60 -0.08 -5.42
C LEU A 226 10.93 1.23 -4.68
N VAL A 227 11.44 2.19 -5.44
CA VAL A 227 11.27 3.62 -5.16
C VAL A 227 9.80 3.99 -5.46
N PHE A 228 8.82 3.20 -5.04
CA PHE A 228 7.42 3.52 -5.34
C PHE A 228 6.85 4.50 -4.31
N TYR A 229 7.28 4.49 -3.04
CA TYR A 229 6.76 5.47 -2.08
C TYR A 229 7.47 6.83 -2.06
N THR A 230 8.72 6.92 -2.52
CA THR A 230 9.43 8.22 -2.71
C THR A 230 9.39 8.74 -4.15
N ARG A 231 8.96 7.93 -5.14
CA ARG A 231 8.82 8.34 -6.56
C ARG A 231 7.38 8.41 -7.07
N LEU A 232 6.37 8.05 -6.28
CA LEU A 232 4.96 8.41 -6.56
C LEU A 232 4.72 9.92 -6.59
N HIS A 233 5.68 10.71 -6.11
CA HIS A 233 5.63 12.16 -6.24
C HIS A 233 5.91 12.66 -7.68
N HIS A 234 6.46 11.85 -8.60
CA HIS A 234 6.96 12.35 -9.91
C HIS A 234 6.72 11.47 -11.16
N ASP A 235 6.39 10.17 -11.10
CA ASP A 235 6.18 9.34 -12.31
C ASP A 235 4.73 9.44 -12.88
N VAL A 236 4.14 10.65 -12.91
CA VAL A 236 3.07 11.03 -13.87
C VAL A 236 3.70 11.96 -14.92
N HIS A 237 4.71 11.45 -15.62
CA HIS A 237 5.35 12.16 -16.71
C HIS A 237 5.70 11.19 -17.85
N VAL A 238 4.71 10.90 -18.69
CA VAL A 238 4.96 10.55 -20.09
C VAL A 238 4.76 11.84 -20.89
N PRO A 239 5.81 12.47 -21.42
CA PRO A 239 5.64 13.58 -22.35
C PRO A 239 4.99 13.06 -23.64
N ARG A 240 3.89 13.69 -24.05
CA ARG A 240 3.12 13.35 -25.27
C ARG A 240 3.84 13.63 -26.59
N ASN A 241 5.10 14.05 -26.59
CA ASN A 241 5.84 14.37 -27.81
C ASN A 241 7.22 13.69 -27.81
N ALA A 242 7.27 12.45 -28.30
CA ALA A 242 8.48 11.88 -28.87
C ALA A 242 8.24 11.70 -30.38
N ALA A 243 8.92 12.51 -31.19
CA ALA A 243 8.87 12.47 -32.64
C ALA A 243 9.24 11.06 -33.18
N PRO A 244 8.66 10.63 -34.31
CA PRO A 244 8.98 9.33 -34.88
C PRO A 244 10.43 9.30 -35.36
N LEU A 245 11.23 8.39 -34.76
CA LEU A 245 12.56 8.06 -35.25
C LEU A 245 12.44 7.43 -36.64
N ARG A 246 13.03 8.13 -37.62
CA ARG A 246 13.18 7.67 -39.02
C ARG A 246 13.87 6.32 -39.08
N THR A 247 13.33 5.47 -39.94
CA THR A 247 13.96 4.25 -40.45
C THR A 247 15.29 4.57 -41.14
N ALA A 248 16.35 3.87 -40.72
CA ALA A 248 17.54 3.68 -41.54
C ALA A 248 17.48 2.26 -42.10
N LYS A 249 17.28 2.17 -43.42
CA LYS A 249 17.50 0.96 -44.21
C LYS A 249 19.01 0.67 -44.28
N ILE A 250 19.36 -0.62 -44.25
CA ILE A 250 20.54 -1.12 -44.98
C ILE A 250 20.11 -1.29 -46.43
#